data_AF-A0A965US40-F1
#
_entry.id   AF-A0A965US40-F1
#
_cell.length_a   1.000
_cell.length_b   1.000
_cell.length_c   1.000
_cell.angle_alpha   90.00
_cell.angle_beta   90.00
_cell.angle_gamma   90.00
#
_symmetry.space_group_name_H-M   'P 1'
#
loop_
_entity.id
_entity.type
_entity.pdbx_description
1 polymer ?
#
loop_
_entity_poly.entity_id
_entity_poly.type
_entity_poly.pdbx_seq_one_letter_code
_entity_poly.pdbx_strand_id
1 'polypeptide(L)'
;MPCGCNAKSKPSPSLASKAAMCHVCPHGERDGGGVVACTISGKDILQATASDAVCPLGRHPDADGIVVWRGLRWLGVPEPLRWRLVWNLGREPRHIDGCGCIAALKASWLGPVLEPWLEGVTLLRGR
;
A
#
# COMPACT_ATOMS: atom_id res chain seq x y z
N MET A 1 -1.43 18.12 -0.38
CA MET A 1 -0.69 16.84 -0.33
C MET A 1 -1.28 15.90 -1.36
N PRO A 2 -0.59 15.65 -2.49
CA PRO A 2 -1.26 15.15 -3.69
C PRO A 2 -1.26 13.62 -3.85
N CYS A 3 -0.62 12.85 -2.97
CA CYS A 3 -0.44 11.41 -3.14
C CYS A 3 -1.62 10.51 -2.67
N GLY A 4 -2.88 10.94 -2.80
CA GLY A 4 -4.05 10.06 -2.59
C GLY A 4 -4.38 9.67 -1.13
N CYS A 5 -3.38 9.51 -0.24
CA CYS A 5 -3.58 9.11 1.16
C CYS A 5 -4.33 10.14 2.02
N ASN A 6 -4.49 11.38 1.53
CA ASN A 6 -5.25 12.46 2.16
C ASN A 6 -6.17 13.20 1.16
N ALA A 7 -6.49 12.59 0.02
CA ALA A 7 -7.30 13.25 -0.99
C ALA A 7 -8.74 13.47 -0.48
N LYS A 8 -9.28 14.68 -0.69
CA LYS A 8 -10.67 15.03 -0.37
C LYS A 8 -11.66 14.36 -1.33
N SER A 9 -11.22 14.10 -2.56
CA SER A 9 -11.91 13.26 -3.54
C SER A 9 -11.38 11.82 -3.48
N LYS A 10 -12.25 10.84 -3.72
CA LYS A 10 -11.91 9.41 -3.70
C LYS A 10 -10.93 9.11 -4.84
N PRO A 11 -9.62 8.91 -4.59
CA PRO A 11 -8.69 8.53 -5.64
C PRO A 11 -9.05 7.12 -6.15
N SER A 12 -8.56 6.76 -7.35
CA SER A 12 -8.64 5.35 -7.74
C SER A 12 -7.91 4.51 -6.68
N PRO A 13 -8.45 3.34 -6.32
CA PRO A 13 -7.81 2.48 -5.34
C PRO A 13 -6.36 2.14 -5.70
N SER A 14 -6.08 1.97 -7.00
CA SER A 14 -4.74 1.71 -7.52
C SER A 14 -3.77 2.85 -7.25
N LEU A 15 -4.23 4.11 -7.35
CA LEU A 15 -3.41 5.29 -7.07
C LEU A 15 -3.06 5.38 -5.58
N ALA A 16 -4.04 5.16 -4.70
CA ALA A 16 -3.81 5.15 -3.25
C ALA A 16 -2.86 4.01 -2.83
N SER A 17 -3.02 2.83 -3.42
CA SER A 17 -2.12 1.69 -3.20
C SER A 17 -0.70 1.97 -3.68
N LYS A 18 -0.52 2.54 -4.88
CA LYS A 18 0.79 2.97 -5.41
C LYS A 18 1.44 3.98 -4.45
N ALA A 19 0.70 5.02 -4.05
CA ALA A 19 1.20 6.03 -3.13
C ALA A 19 1.55 5.48 -1.74
N ALA A 20 0.72 4.59 -1.20
CA ALA A 20 0.99 3.89 0.05
C ALA A 20 2.30 3.09 -0.03
N MET A 21 2.52 2.36 -1.12
CA MET A 21 3.77 1.61 -1.35
C MET A 21 4.99 2.53 -1.46
N CYS A 22 4.85 3.68 -2.12
CA CYS A 22 5.94 4.65 -2.20
C CYS A 22 6.24 5.31 -0.85
N HIS A 23 5.21 5.60 -0.04
CA HIS A 23 5.38 6.26 1.27
C HIS A 23 6.27 5.44 2.22
N VAL A 24 6.10 4.12 2.22
CA VAL A 24 6.92 3.18 3.02
C VAL A 24 8.19 2.72 2.30
N CYS A 25 8.45 3.19 1.09
CA CYS A 25 9.64 2.81 0.33
C CYS A 25 10.89 3.48 0.91
N PRO A 26 11.99 2.74 1.14
CA PRO A 26 13.24 3.34 1.63
C PRO A 26 13.86 4.31 0.60
N HIS A 27 13.56 4.16 -0.69
CA HIS A 27 14.05 5.01 -1.78
C HIS A 27 13.13 6.20 -2.12
N GLY A 28 12.19 6.52 -1.23
CA GLY A 28 11.41 7.75 -1.34
C GLY A 28 12.20 8.93 -0.77
N GLU A 29 12.39 9.98 -1.57
CA GLU A 29 12.82 11.28 -1.06
C GLU A 29 11.68 11.90 -0.26
N ARG A 30 11.99 12.48 0.91
CA ARG A 30 10.98 12.92 1.87
C ARG A 30 11.08 14.40 2.15
N ASP A 31 9.92 15.04 2.17
CA ASP A 31 9.75 16.43 2.60
C ASP A 31 8.47 16.55 3.44
N GLY A 32 8.55 17.23 4.57
CA GLY A 32 7.43 17.43 5.49
C GLY A 32 6.69 16.15 5.93
N GLY A 33 7.40 15.01 6.02
CA GLY A 33 6.80 13.70 6.37
C GLY A 33 6.08 12.99 5.22
N GLY A 34 6.01 13.59 4.03
CA GLY A 34 5.55 12.96 2.79
C GLY A 34 6.71 12.41 1.96
N VAL A 35 6.41 11.54 0.99
CA VAL A 35 7.36 11.19 -0.08
C VAL A 35 7.05 12.06 -1.28
N VAL A 36 8.06 12.76 -1.80
CA VAL A 36 7.93 13.73 -2.90
C VAL A 36 8.53 13.22 -4.21
N ALA A 37 9.54 12.36 -4.15
CA ALA A 37 10.16 11.77 -5.35
C ALA A 37 10.70 10.37 -5.08
N CYS A 38 10.99 9.64 -6.16
CA CYS A 38 11.71 8.37 -6.12
C CYS A 38 13.19 8.59 -6.45
N THR A 39 14.09 8.22 -5.55
CA THR A 39 15.53 8.41 -5.75
C THR A 39 16.14 7.43 -6.76
N ILE A 40 15.45 6.34 -7.12
CA ILE A 40 15.90 5.38 -8.13
C ILE A 40 15.57 5.90 -9.54
N SER A 41 14.33 6.34 -9.76
CA SER A 41 13.89 6.78 -11.09
C SER A 41 14.06 8.28 -11.33
N GLY A 42 14.33 9.07 -10.29
CA GLY A 42 14.36 10.53 -10.32
C GLY A 42 12.99 11.18 -10.56
N LYS A 43 11.91 10.38 -10.60
CA LYS A 43 10.56 10.89 -10.90
C LYS A 43 9.89 11.44 -9.65
N ASP A 44 9.13 12.52 -9.83
CA ASP A 44 8.18 13.01 -8.84
C ASP A 44 7.16 11.93 -8.47
N ILE A 45 6.72 11.93 -7.21
CA ILE A 45 5.82 10.91 -6.67
C ILE A 45 4.48 10.87 -7.39
N LEU A 46 3.96 12.01 -7.84
CA LEU A 46 2.71 12.07 -8.60
C LEU A 46 2.90 11.48 -9.98
N GLN A 47 4.03 11.76 -10.61
CA GLN A 47 4.35 11.08 -11.86
C GLN A 47 4.48 9.58 -11.62
N ALA A 48 5.22 9.15 -10.60
CA ALA A 48 5.42 7.74 -10.30
C ALA A 48 4.12 6.97 -9.98
N THR A 49 3.12 7.64 -9.39
CA THR A 49 1.86 7.01 -8.95
C THR A 49 0.71 7.17 -9.94
N ALA A 50 0.60 8.35 -10.59
CA ALA A 50 -0.49 8.68 -11.50
C ALA A 50 -0.23 8.28 -12.95
N SER A 51 1.02 8.26 -13.39
CA SER A 51 1.33 7.62 -14.68
C SER A 51 1.42 6.11 -14.50
N ASP A 52 1.15 5.33 -15.55
CA ASP A 52 1.46 3.89 -15.58
C ASP A 52 2.97 3.60 -15.60
N ALA A 53 3.76 4.50 -14.97
CA ALA A 53 5.15 4.30 -14.69
C ALA A 53 5.33 3.05 -13.82
N VAL A 54 6.07 2.10 -14.38
CA VAL A 54 6.48 0.90 -13.70
C VAL A 54 7.41 1.29 -12.55
N CYS A 55 7.09 0.83 -11.34
CA CYS A 55 8.00 0.97 -10.20
C CYS A 55 9.29 0.19 -10.50
N PRO A 56 10.48 0.80 -10.39
CA PRO A 56 11.74 0.10 -10.69
C PRO A 56 12.01 -1.10 -9.75
N LEU A 57 11.34 -1.14 -8.60
CA LEU A 57 11.39 -2.25 -7.65
C LEU A 57 10.22 -3.22 -7.79
N GLY A 58 9.33 -3.04 -8.78
CA GLY A 58 8.15 -3.87 -8.97
C GLY A 58 7.15 -3.83 -7.81
N ARG A 59 7.13 -2.74 -7.02
CA ARG A 59 6.31 -2.64 -5.79
C ARG A 59 4.89 -2.12 -6.01
N HIS A 60 4.55 -1.66 -7.21
CA HIS A 60 3.20 -1.19 -7.50
C HIS A 60 2.28 -2.37 -7.74
N PRO A 61 0.99 -2.27 -7.36
CA PRO A 61 0.01 -3.27 -7.71
C PRO A 61 -0.11 -3.41 -9.23
N ASP A 62 -0.33 -4.63 -9.70
CA ASP A 62 -0.73 -4.91 -11.09
C ASP A 62 -2.21 -4.58 -11.34
N ALA A 63 -2.71 -4.90 -12.53
CA ALA A 63 -4.09 -4.64 -12.93
C ALA A 63 -5.13 -5.37 -12.05
N ASP A 64 -4.73 -6.49 -11.42
CA ASP A 64 -5.56 -7.28 -10.51
C ASP A 64 -5.43 -6.81 -9.05
N GLY A 65 -4.67 -5.75 -8.79
CA GLY A 65 -4.41 -5.23 -7.45
C GLY A 65 -3.40 -6.07 -6.65
N ILE A 66 -2.65 -6.96 -7.30
CA ILE A 66 -1.66 -7.82 -6.64
C ILE A 66 -0.33 -7.08 -6.49
N VAL A 67 0.21 -7.10 -5.28
CA VAL A 67 1.55 -6.57 -4.98
C VAL A 67 2.51 -7.71 -4.73
N VAL A 68 3.68 -7.69 -5.37
CA VAL A 68 4.78 -8.60 -5.04
C VAL A 68 5.71 -7.92 -4.05
N TRP A 69 5.86 -8.50 -2.86
CA TRP A 69 6.74 -7.96 -1.82
C TRP A 69 7.39 -9.08 -1.02
N ARG A 70 8.73 -9.01 -0.90
CA ARG A 70 9.57 -10.06 -0.29
C ARG A 70 9.32 -11.46 -0.86
N GLY A 71 9.14 -11.55 -2.18
CA GLY A 71 8.91 -12.83 -2.88
C GLY A 71 7.50 -13.41 -2.72
N LEU A 72 6.60 -12.71 -2.02
CA LEU A 72 5.22 -13.14 -1.80
C LEU A 72 4.25 -12.27 -2.59
N ARG A 73 3.12 -12.87 -3.00
CA ARG A 73 2.00 -12.18 -3.65
C ARG A 73 0.98 -11.77 -2.60
N TRP A 74 0.64 -10.48 -2.58
CA TRP A 74 -0.26 -9.86 -1.63
C TRP A 74 -1.48 -9.30 -2.35
N LEU A 75 -2.66 -9.45 -1.74
CA LEU A 75 -3.91 -8.84 -2.21
C LEU A 75 -3.93 -7.38 -1.75
N GLY A 76 -3.44 -6.47 -2.58
CA GLY A 76 -3.24 -5.06 -2.22
C GLY A 76 -1.96 -4.79 -1.44
N VAL A 77 -1.92 -3.67 -0.71
CA VAL A 77 -0.74 -3.27 0.09
C VAL A 77 -0.53 -4.29 1.23
N PRO A 78 0.66 -4.91 1.35
CA PRO A 78 0.96 -5.88 2.41
C PRO A 78 0.59 -5.39 3.81
N GLU A 79 -0.04 -6.24 4.61
CA GLU A 79 -0.50 -5.89 5.97
C GLU A 79 0.61 -5.32 6.89
N PRO A 80 1.85 -5.86 6.90
CA PRO A 80 2.94 -5.24 7.66
C PRO A 80 3.25 -3.80 7.24
N LEU A 81 3.07 -3.49 5.95
CA LEU A 81 3.26 -2.13 5.44
C LEU A 81 2.07 -1.23 5.78
N ARG A 82 0.85 -1.77 5.87
CA ARG A 82 -0.32 -1.04 6.38
C ARG A 82 -0.13 -0.60 7.82
N TRP A 83 0.42 -1.44 8.69
CA TRP A 83 0.74 -1.03 10.08
C TRP A 83 1.77 0.08 10.12
N ARG A 84 2.81 -0.04 9.30
CA ARG A 84 3.81 1.03 9.16
C ARG A 84 3.20 2.34 8.64
N LEU A 85 2.24 2.26 7.72
CA LEU A 85 1.49 3.43 7.27
C LEU A 85 0.66 4.06 8.38
N VAL A 86 -0.05 3.25 9.18
CA VAL A 86 -0.79 3.77 10.35
C VAL A 86 0.14 4.49 11.31
N TRP A 87 1.29 3.88 11.63
CA TRP A 87 2.28 4.49 12.50
C TRP A 87 2.81 5.82 11.96
N ASN A 88 3.16 5.86 10.66
CA ASN A 88 3.71 7.06 10.03
C ASN A 88 2.66 8.17 9.87
N LEU A 89 1.40 7.82 9.59
CA LEU A 89 0.34 8.77 9.31
C LEU A 89 -0.45 9.17 10.57
N GLY A 90 -0.30 8.45 11.68
CA GLY A 90 -1.13 8.59 12.88
C GLY A 90 -2.61 8.24 12.66
N ARG A 91 -2.95 7.57 11.55
CA ARG A 91 -4.33 7.22 11.16
C ARG A 91 -4.35 6.12 10.12
N GLU A 92 -5.51 5.49 9.96
CA GLU A 92 -5.72 4.46 8.96
C GLU A 92 -5.72 5.02 7.52
N PRO A 93 -4.90 4.46 6.61
CA PRO A 93 -4.89 4.92 5.24
C PRO A 93 -6.19 4.49 4.54
N ARG A 94 -6.78 5.42 3.79
CA ARG A 94 -8.07 5.21 3.11
C ARG A 94 -7.87 4.84 1.64
N HIS A 95 -8.87 4.15 1.09
CA HIS A 95 -8.98 3.84 -0.34
C HIS A 95 -7.85 2.99 -0.91
N ILE A 96 -7.15 2.20 -0.08
CA ILE A 96 -6.16 1.23 -0.55
C ILE A 96 -6.88 -0.04 -1.04
N ASP A 97 -6.39 -0.62 -2.13
CA ASP A 97 -6.85 -1.92 -2.64
C ASP A 97 -6.55 -3.08 -1.69
N GLY A 98 -7.40 -4.09 -1.81
CA GLY A 98 -7.20 -5.41 -1.22
C GLY A 98 -7.30 -5.44 0.31
N CYS A 99 -7.07 -6.63 0.86
CA CYS A 99 -7.11 -6.89 2.30
C CYS A 99 -5.71 -6.89 2.95
N GLY A 100 -4.64 -6.82 2.16
CA GLY A 100 -3.27 -6.92 2.65
C GLY A 100 -2.85 -8.34 3.03
N CYS A 101 -3.64 -9.35 2.67
CA CYS A 101 -3.34 -10.76 2.93
C CYS A 101 -2.46 -11.38 1.83
N ILE A 102 -1.70 -12.42 2.19
CA ILE A 102 -0.96 -13.24 1.21
C ILE A 102 -1.97 -14.04 0.38
N ALA A 103 -1.91 -13.92 -0.94
CA ALA A 103 -2.88 -14.52 -1.86
C ALA A 103 -2.97 -16.05 -1.71
N ALA A 104 -1.82 -16.73 -1.57
CA ALA A 104 -1.76 -18.18 -1.39
C ALA A 104 -2.40 -18.64 -0.08
N LEU A 105 -2.23 -17.88 1.02
CA LEU A 105 -2.84 -18.22 2.30
C LEU A 105 -4.36 -18.03 2.24
N LYS A 106 -4.84 -16.97 1.59
CA LYS A 106 -6.29 -16.75 1.42
C LYS A 106 -6.95 -17.82 0.54
N ALA A 107 -6.25 -18.30 -0.49
CA ALA A 107 -6.73 -19.37 -1.36
C ALA A 107 -6.61 -20.78 -0.73
N SER A 108 -5.89 -20.93 0.38
CA SER A 108 -5.72 -22.21 1.06
C SER A 108 -6.92 -22.53 1.96
N TRP A 109 -7.06 -23.80 2.35
CA TRP A 109 -8.04 -24.25 3.33
C TRP A 109 -7.90 -23.56 4.71
N LEU A 110 -6.74 -22.95 4.99
CA LEU A 110 -6.48 -22.16 6.21
C LEU A 110 -7.04 -20.74 6.12
N GLY A 111 -7.47 -20.28 4.93
CA GLY A 111 -8.03 -18.94 4.72
C GLY A 111 -9.14 -18.60 5.72
N PRO A 112 -10.21 -19.40 5.83
CA PRO A 112 -11.31 -19.15 6.78
C PRO A 112 -10.89 -19.17 8.26
N VAL A 113 -9.82 -19.89 8.60
CA VAL A 113 -9.31 -20.01 9.99
C VAL A 113 -8.42 -18.81 10.34
N LEU A 114 -7.70 -18.27 9.36
CA LEU A 114 -6.78 -17.16 9.52
C LEU A 114 -7.45 -15.80 9.29
N GLU A 115 -8.57 -15.75 8.57
CA GLU A 115 -9.36 -14.53 8.33
C GLU A 115 -9.66 -13.76 9.63
N PRO A 116 -10.13 -14.38 10.73
CA PRO A 116 -10.34 -13.67 11.99
C PRO A 116 -9.06 -13.13 12.65
N TRP A 117 -7.88 -13.69 12.38
CA TRP A 117 -6.61 -13.16 12.90
C TRP A 117 -6.07 -12.04 12.02
N LEU A 118 -6.25 -12.16 10.70
CA LEU A 118 -5.89 -11.13 9.73
C LEU A 118 -6.85 -9.93 9.79
N GLU A 119 -8.13 -10.17 10.07
CA GLU A 119 -9.18 -9.15 10.27
C GLU A 119 -9.31 -8.71 11.74
N GLY A 120 -8.95 -9.55 12.72
CA GLY A 120 -9.03 -9.24 14.15
C GLY A 120 -8.05 -8.16 14.61
N VAL A 121 -6.96 -7.96 13.88
CA VAL A 121 -6.08 -6.78 14.06
C VAL A 121 -6.82 -5.47 13.70
N THR A 122 -7.83 -5.55 12.83
CA THR A 122 -8.72 -4.41 12.52
C THR A 122 -9.71 -4.12 13.65
N LEU A 123 -10.13 -5.10 14.46
CA LEU A 123 -11.04 -4.87 15.61
C LEU A 123 -10.36 -4.20 16.81
N LEU A 124 -9.04 -4.33 16.95
CA LEU A 124 -8.27 -3.54 17.92
C LEU A 124 -8.16 -2.05 17.53
N ARG A 125 -8.66 -1.64 16.36
CA ARG A 125 -8.80 -0.23 15.94
C ARG A 125 -10.10 0.44 16.41
N GLY A 126 -10.93 -0.26 17.18
CA GLY A 126 -12.24 0.22 17.65
C GLY A 126 -12.32 0.60 19.13
N ARG A 127 -11.20 0.87 19.81
CA ARG A 127 -11.18 1.46 21.15
C ARG A 127 -10.19 2.61 21.25
#